data_AF-A0A7X7SNX1-F1
#
_entry.id   AF-A0A7X7SNX1-F1
#
_cell.length_a   1.000
_cell.length_b   1.000
_cell.length_c   1.000
_cell.angle_alpha   90.00
_cell.angle_beta   90.00
_cell.angle_gamma   90.00
#
_symmetry.space_group_name_H-M   'P 1'
#
loop_
_entity.id
_entity.type
_entity.pdbx_description
1 polymer ?
#
loop_
_entity_poly.entity_id
_entity_poly.type
_entity_poly.pdbx_seq_one_letter_code
_entity_poly.pdbx_strand_id
1 'polypeptide(L)'
;MGSSLSLIPLIQASVSPAQTVGVITGHSGYLSRAHLEAVGVDMESVAIEGMENCAEFVRVVINGGPDLNVDALRAGTLDTAARLRKRVSHLGALILECPNLATFRSDLVGLLGIPVFDVVSVAELFAAALKLEGFPRLYPHR
;
A
#
# COMPACT_ATOMS: atom_id res chain seq x y z
N MET A 1 -13.59 -9.27 -2.66
CA MET A 1 -13.21 -8.10 -1.84
C MET A 1 -11.95 -7.51 -2.44
N GLY A 2 -11.93 -6.19 -2.62
CA GLY A 2 -11.05 -5.50 -3.59
C GLY A 2 -9.55 -5.57 -3.28
N SER A 3 -8.76 -5.34 -4.33
CA SER A 3 -7.31 -5.11 -4.23
C SER A 3 -7.02 -3.79 -3.51
N SER A 4 -5.88 -3.67 -2.82
CA SER A 4 -5.42 -2.40 -2.24
C SER A 4 -5.16 -1.33 -3.32
N LEU A 5 -4.91 -1.74 -4.57
CA LEU A 5 -4.80 -0.84 -5.71
C LEU A 5 -6.07 -0.01 -5.92
N SER A 6 -7.25 -0.52 -5.54
CA SER A 6 -8.52 0.19 -5.66
C SER A 6 -8.59 1.45 -4.77
N LEU A 7 -7.70 1.62 -3.81
CA LEU A 7 -7.60 2.84 -3.00
C LEU A 7 -6.86 3.97 -3.71
N ILE A 8 -6.07 3.69 -4.76
CA ILE A 8 -5.20 4.68 -5.40
C ILE A 8 -5.97 5.92 -5.88
N PRO A 9 -7.12 5.83 -6.60
CA PRO A 9 -7.81 7.04 -7.07
C PRO A 9 -8.24 7.96 -5.92
N LEU A 10 -8.74 7.39 -4.82
CA LEU A 10 -9.15 8.15 -3.63
C LEU A 10 -7.95 8.82 -2.96
N ILE A 11 -6.82 8.11 -2.86
CA ILE A 11 -5.60 8.63 -2.26
C ILE A 11 -4.98 9.73 -3.14
N GLN A 12 -4.94 9.54 -4.46
CA GLN A 12 -4.47 10.57 -5.40
C GLN A 12 -5.28 11.86 -5.29
N ALA A 13 -6.59 11.77 -5.05
CA ALA A 13 -7.45 12.93 -4.80
C ALA A 13 -7.22 13.60 -3.43
N SER A 14 -6.57 12.90 -2.49
CA SER A 14 -6.37 13.37 -1.10
C SER A 14 -4.97 13.95 -0.84
N VAL A 15 -3.97 13.54 -1.63
CA VAL A 15 -2.60 14.09 -1.55
C VAL A 15 -2.48 15.38 -2.35
N SER A 16 -1.42 16.17 -2.11
CA SER A 16 -1.15 17.37 -2.90
C SER A 16 -0.88 17.01 -4.37
N PRO A 17 -1.23 17.86 -5.36
CA PRO A 17 -0.91 17.62 -6.78
C PRO A 17 0.59 17.46 -7.07
N ALA A 18 1.47 17.99 -6.21
CA ALA A 18 2.92 17.81 -6.33
C ALA A 18 3.41 16.45 -5.79
N GLN A 19 2.54 15.70 -5.11
CA GLN A 19 2.89 14.43 -4.48
C GLN A 19 2.54 13.24 -5.36
N THR A 20 3.39 12.21 -5.29
CA THR A 20 3.19 10.94 -5.99
C THR A 20 2.76 9.86 -5.01
N VAL A 21 1.84 8.99 -5.44
CA VAL A 21 1.50 7.75 -4.72
C VAL A 21 2.49 6.66 -5.13
N GLY A 22 3.16 6.06 -4.13
CA GLY A 22 4.03 4.93 -4.33
C GLY A 22 3.27 3.60 -4.23
N VAL A 23 3.77 2.58 -4.92
CA VAL A 23 3.26 1.22 -4.83
C VAL A 23 4.44 0.26 -4.61
N ILE A 24 4.40 -0.50 -3.52
CA ILE A 24 5.28 -1.66 -3.35
C ILE A 24 4.51 -2.93 -3.69
N THR A 25 5.00 -3.68 -4.67
CA THR A 25 4.42 -4.93 -5.15
C THR A 25 5.37 -6.10 -4.91
N GLY A 26 4.86 -7.33 -5.00
CA GLY A 26 5.70 -8.52 -4.88
C GLY A 26 6.77 -8.62 -5.97
N HIS A 27 6.48 -8.17 -7.19
CA HIS A 27 7.44 -8.13 -8.27
C HIS A 27 7.05 -7.05 -9.30
N SER A 28 7.95 -6.11 -9.58
CA SER A 28 7.63 -4.98 -10.48
C SER A 28 7.25 -5.43 -11.89
N GLY A 29 7.92 -6.46 -12.41
CA GLY A 29 7.62 -7.08 -13.71
C GLY A 29 6.30 -7.89 -13.78
N TYR A 30 5.62 -8.16 -12.66
CA TYR A 30 4.33 -8.86 -12.66
C TYR A 30 3.14 -7.90 -12.52
N LEU A 31 3.36 -6.73 -11.92
CA LEU A 31 2.37 -5.66 -11.86
C LEU A 31 2.24 -4.98 -13.23
N SER A 32 1.38 -5.55 -14.08
CA SER A 32 1.09 -5.01 -15.42
C SER A 32 0.19 -3.78 -15.40
N ARG A 33 0.22 -3.01 -16.51
CA ARG A 33 -0.68 -1.88 -16.77
C ARG A 33 -2.16 -2.24 -16.60
N ALA A 34 -2.57 -3.44 -17.02
CA ALA A 34 -3.95 -3.91 -16.94
C ALA A 34 -4.48 -3.94 -15.48
N HIS A 35 -3.61 -4.22 -14.49
CA HIS A 35 -4.02 -4.20 -13.08
C HIS A 35 -4.39 -2.79 -12.59
N LEU A 36 -3.68 -1.76 -13.07
CA LEU A 36 -3.93 -0.37 -12.71
C LEU A 36 -5.11 0.21 -13.51
N GLU A 37 -5.20 -0.11 -14.80
CA GLU A 37 -6.35 0.27 -15.63
C GLU A 37 -7.67 -0.28 -15.08
N ALA A 38 -7.66 -1.51 -14.54
CA ALA A 38 -8.82 -2.13 -13.91
C ALA A 38 -9.35 -1.34 -12.69
N VAL A 39 -8.52 -0.49 -12.08
CA VAL A 39 -8.91 0.40 -10.97
C VAL A 39 -8.91 1.88 -11.38
N GLY A 40 -8.85 2.18 -12.69
CA GLY A 40 -8.92 3.53 -13.23
C GLY A 40 -7.65 4.36 -13.01
N VAL A 41 -6.48 3.72 -12.91
CA VAL A 41 -5.19 4.36 -12.64
C VAL A 41 -4.26 4.20 -13.83
N ASP A 42 -3.62 5.29 -14.25
CA ASP A 42 -2.51 5.21 -15.21
C ASP A 42 -1.22 4.79 -14.50
N MET A 43 -0.49 3.84 -15.09
CA MET A 43 0.79 3.35 -14.56
C MET A 43 1.81 4.46 -14.37
N GLU A 44 1.79 5.49 -15.23
CA GLU A 44 2.70 6.64 -15.13
C GLU A 44 2.34 7.60 -14.00
N SER A 45 1.13 7.49 -13.43
CA SER A 45 0.66 8.34 -12.33
C SER A 45 1.10 7.87 -10.93
N VAL A 46 1.77 6.71 -10.87
CA VAL A 46 2.24 6.08 -9.62
C VAL A 46 3.71 5.67 -9.74
N ALA A 47 4.40 5.63 -8.62
CA ALA A 47 5.78 5.16 -8.58
C ALA A 47 5.84 3.72 -8.03
N ILE A 48 6.17 2.76 -8.89
CA ILE A 48 6.19 1.33 -8.53
C ILE A 48 7.60 0.91 -8.14
N GLU A 49 7.72 0.15 -7.06
CA GLU A 49 8.94 -0.57 -6.67
C GLU A 49 8.56 -2.00 -6.29
N GLY A 50 9.36 -2.99 -6.70
CA GLY A 50 9.07 -4.39 -6.41
C GLY A 50 10.03 -5.02 -5.39
N MET A 51 9.60 -6.14 -4.82
CA MET A 51 10.34 -6.90 -3.82
C MET A 51 11.33 -7.92 -4.43
N GLU A 52 11.51 -7.94 -5.75
CA GLU A 52 12.38 -8.91 -6.45
C GLU A 52 13.86 -8.88 -6.04
N ASN A 53 14.31 -7.78 -5.41
CA ASN A 53 15.68 -7.65 -4.88
C ASN A 53 15.80 -8.08 -3.41
N CYS A 54 14.69 -8.43 -2.74
CA CYS A 54 14.72 -9.00 -1.40
C CYS A 54 14.84 -10.52 -1.50
N ALA A 55 16.03 -11.05 -1.20
CA ALA A 55 16.31 -12.49 -1.29
C ALA A 55 15.32 -13.34 -0.48
N GLU A 56 14.93 -12.89 0.72
CA GLU A 56 13.98 -13.60 1.56
C GLU A 56 12.56 -13.60 0.98
N PHE A 57 12.11 -12.47 0.41
CA PHE A 57 10.82 -12.40 -0.28
C PHE A 57 10.79 -13.34 -1.50
N VAL A 58 11.84 -13.31 -2.32
CA VAL A 58 11.94 -14.21 -3.49
C VAL A 58 11.91 -15.67 -3.06
N ARG A 59 12.69 -16.03 -2.03
CA ARG A 59 12.79 -17.41 -1.53
C ARG A 59 11.45 -17.94 -1.02
N VAL A 60 10.74 -17.18 -0.19
CA VAL A 60 9.54 -17.68 0.51
C VAL A 60 8.27 -17.37 -0.28
N VAL A 61 8.10 -16.12 -0.73
CA VAL A 61 6.83 -15.68 -1.33
C VAL A 61 6.74 -16.05 -2.81
N ILE A 62 7.81 -15.83 -3.58
CA ILE A 62 7.80 -16.13 -5.03
C ILE A 62 8.04 -17.62 -5.28
N ASN A 63 9.02 -18.22 -4.60
CA ASN A 63 9.43 -19.60 -4.85
C ASN A 63 8.78 -20.63 -3.90
N GLY A 64 7.97 -20.21 -2.92
CA GLY A 64 7.27 -21.11 -2.01
C GLY A 64 8.18 -21.87 -1.04
N GLY A 65 9.34 -21.32 -0.69
CA GLY A 65 10.26 -21.94 0.26
C GLY A 65 9.68 -22.04 1.68
N PRO A 66 10.16 -23.01 2.50
CA PRO A 66 9.69 -23.18 3.87
C PRO A 66 10.25 -22.09 4.80
N ASP A 67 9.61 -21.91 5.96
CA ASP A 67 10.05 -21.11 7.10
C ASP A 67 10.44 -19.66 6.79
N LEU A 68 9.57 -18.71 7.12
CA LEU A 68 9.85 -17.28 6.90
C LEU A 68 10.80 -16.69 7.96
N ASN A 69 11.91 -16.11 7.52
CA ASN A 69 12.70 -15.21 8.34
C ASN A 69 12.06 -13.80 8.30
N VAL A 70 11.26 -13.50 9.31
CA VAL A 70 10.50 -12.25 9.43
C VAL A 70 11.42 -11.02 9.46
N ASP A 71 12.58 -11.10 10.12
CA ASP A 71 13.50 -9.96 10.24
C ASP A 71 14.19 -9.66 8.90
N ALA A 72 14.57 -10.70 8.15
CA ALA A 72 15.14 -10.55 6.82
C ALA A 72 14.11 -9.98 5.83
N LEU A 73 12.85 -10.43 5.91
CA LEU A 73 11.78 -9.86 5.10
C LEU A 73 11.50 -8.40 5.49
N ARG A 74 11.42 -8.07 6.79
CA ARG A 74 11.26 -6.69 7.27
C ARG A 74 12.36 -5.79 6.73
N ALA A 75 13.62 -6.21 6.85
CA ALA A 75 14.76 -5.44 6.36
C ALA A 75 14.65 -5.19 4.84
N GLY A 76 14.28 -6.21 4.06
CA GLY A 76 14.08 -6.08 2.62
C GLY A 76 12.91 -5.16 2.24
N THR A 77 11.83 -5.19 3.01
CA THR A 77 10.67 -4.29 2.83
C THR A 77 11.06 -2.83 3.09
N LEU A 78 11.81 -2.58 4.18
CA LEU A 78 12.29 -1.24 4.51
C LEU A 78 13.30 -0.71 3.50
N ASP A 79 14.23 -1.54 3.03
CA ASP A 79 15.19 -1.16 1.98
C ASP A 79 14.46 -0.80 0.67
N THR A 80 13.47 -1.60 0.29
CA THR A 80 12.62 -1.35 -0.90
C THR A 80 11.90 -0.01 -0.80
N ALA A 81 11.31 0.29 0.37
CA ALA A 81 10.67 1.57 0.62
C ALA A 81 11.66 2.74 0.62
N ALA A 82 12.88 2.55 1.16
CA ALA A 82 13.92 3.56 1.13
C ALA A 82 14.40 3.87 -0.29
N ARG A 83 14.56 2.85 -1.15
CA ARG A 83 14.88 3.04 -2.58
C ARG A 83 13.79 3.83 -3.30
N LEU A 84 12.53 3.49 -3.07
CA LEU A 84 11.38 4.21 -3.64
C LEU A 84 11.37 5.68 -3.19
N ARG A 85 11.54 5.94 -1.89
CA ARG A 85 11.63 7.30 -1.33
C ARG A 85 12.78 8.11 -1.93
N LYS A 86 13.94 7.49 -2.14
CA LYS A 86 15.11 8.14 -2.74
C LYS A 86 14.86 8.53 -4.21
N ARG A 87 14.12 7.71 -4.94
CA ARG A 87 13.79 7.94 -6.36
C ARG A 87 12.65 8.96 -6.56
N VAL A 88 11.74 9.09 -5.59
CA VAL A 88 10.54 9.93 -5.69
C VAL A 88 10.62 11.09 -4.69
N SER A 89 10.96 12.29 -5.20
CA SER A 89 11.21 13.50 -4.38
C SER A 89 10.02 13.92 -3.52
N HIS A 90 8.79 13.72 -3.99
CA HIS A 90 7.57 14.11 -3.30
C HIS A 90 6.61 12.93 -3.08
N LEU A 91 7.11 11.82 -2.53
CA LEU A 91 6.24 10.68 -2.19
C LEU A 91 5.26 11.07 -1.05
N GLY A 92 3.95 11.04 -1.33
CA GLY A 92 2.89 11.52 -0.43
C GLY A 92 2.10 10.43 0.29
N ALA A 93 1.99 9.25 -0.32
CA ALA A 93 1.35 8.07 0.27
C ALA A 93 1.95 6.79 -0.34
N LEU A 94 1.79 5.66 0.34
CA LEU A 94 2.26 4.36 -0.11
C LEU A 94 1.13 3.33 -0.11
N ILE A 95 1.03 2.55 -1.19
CA ILE A 95 0.22 1.33 -1.27
C ILE A 95 1.13 0.12 -1.16
N LEU A 96 0.76 -0.83 -0.31
CA LEU A 96 1.27 -2.19 -0.34
C LEU A 96 0.29 -3.05 -1.13
N GLU A 97 0.69 -3.40 -2.34
CA GLU A 97 -0.10 -4.27 -3.21
C GLU A 97 -0.06 -5.72 -2.72
N CYS A 98 1.10 -6.20 -2.29
CA CYS A 98 1.26 -7.56 -1.79
C CYS A 98 0.76 -7.70 -0.33
N PRO A 99 -0.23 -8.59 -0.05
CA PRO A 99 -0.74 -8.80 1.31
C PRO A 99 0.31 -9.24 2.33
N ASN A 100 1.35 -9.95 1.90
CA ASN A 100 2.44 -10.43 2.77
C ASN A 100 3.26 -9.29 3.38
N LEU A 101 3.11 -8.06 2.88
CA LEU A 101 3.83 -6.88 3.39
C LEU A 101 3.02 -6.08 4.41
N ALA A 102 1.71 -6.35 4.56
CA ALA A 102 0.81 -5.58 5.44
C ALA A 102 1.26 -5.58 6.91
N THR A 103 1.92 -6.65 7.37
CA THR A 103 2.48 -6.77 8.73
C THR A 103 3.60 -5.77 9.03
N PHE A 104 4.20 -5.15 8.00
CA PHE A 104 5.26 -4.14 8.14
C PHE A 104 4.76 -2.70 7.93
N ARG A 105 3.43 -2.49 7.83
CA ARG A 105 2.83 -1.17 7.62
C ARG A 105 3.31 -0.15 8.66
N SER A 106 3.36 -0.53 9.94
CA SER A 106 3.82 0.36 11.02
C SER A 106 5.29 0.75 10.87
N ASP A 107 6.15 -0.19 10.49
CA ASP A 107 7.57 0.06 10.27
C ASP A 107 7.75 1.07 9.11
N LEU A 108 6.96 0.93 8.05
CA LEU A 108 6.99 1.80 6.88
C LEU A 108 6.46 3.21 7.17
N VAL A 109 5.39 3.34 7.97
CA VAL A 109 4.92 4.65 8.44
C VAL A 109 6.03 5.35 9.24
N GLY A 110 6.69 4.62 10.14
CA GLY A 110 7.81 5.16 10.93
C GLY A 110 9.00 5.58 10.07
N LEU A 111 9.38 4.76 9.09
CA LEU A 111 10.50 5.06 8.18
C LEU A 111 10.20 6.25 7.25
N LEU A 112 9.00 6.29 6.67
CA LEU A 112 8.69 7.20 5.57
C LEU A 112 8.01 8.48 6.03
N GLY A 113 7.39 8.51 7.21
CA GLY A 113 6.62 9.67 7.70
C GLY A 113 5.41 10.02 6.84
N ILE A 114 4.83 9.05 6.13
CA ILE A 114 3.65 9.24 5.27
C ILE A 114 2.61 8.14 5.52
N PRO A 115 1.34 8.35 5.13
CA PRO A 115 0.32 7.31 5.16
C PRO A 115 0.70 6.11 4.30
N VAL A 116 0.53 4.91 4.86
CA VAL A 116 0.69 3.63 4.16
C VAL A 116 -0.65 2.90 4.21
N PHE A 117 -1.07 2.32 3.09
CA PHE A 117 -2.32 1.60 2.93
C PHE A 117 -2.07 0.22 2.31
N ASP A 118 -2.96 -0.72 2.58
CA ASP A 118 -2.85 -2.13 2.19
C ASP A 118 -4.24 -2.78 2.12
N VAL A 119 -4.29 -4.10 1.94
CA VAL A 119 -5.55 -4.86 1.91
C VAL A 119 -6.30 -4.79 3.24
N VAL A 120 -5.62 -4.63 4.38
CA VAL A 120 -6.27 -4.46 5.70
C VAL A 120 -7.00 -3.12 5.73
N SER A 121 -6.40 -2.07 5.18
CA SER A 121 -7.02 -0.75 5.04
C SER A 121 -8.31 -0.81 4.22
N VAL A 122 -8.34 -1.62 3.15
CA VAL A 122 -9.56 -1.88 2.37
C VAL A 122 -10.62 -2.55 3.26
N ALA A 123 -10.25 -3.63 3.96
CA ALA A 123 -11.17 -4.35 4.83
C ALA A 123 -11.74 -3.45 5.94
N GLU A 124 -10.92 -2.61 6.56
CA GLU A 124 -11.32 -1.63 7.58
C GLU A 124 -12.34 -0.63 7.02
N LEU A 125 -12.11 -0.10 5.81
CA LEU A 125 -13.04 0.81 5.15
C LEU A 125 -14.41 0.16 4.88
N PHE A 126 -14.43 -1.07 4.36
CA PHE A 126 -15.67 -1.80 4.14
C PHE A 126 -16.37 -2.17 5.45
N ALA A 127 -15.62 -2.57 6.48
CA ALA A 127 -16.18 -2.87 7.79
C ALA A 127 -16.82 -1.63 8.44
N ALA A 128 -16.21 -0.45 8.26
CA ALA A 128 -16.76 0.82 8.76
C ALA A 128 -18.14 1.14 8.15
N ALA A 129 -18.38 0.79 6.89
CA ALA A 129 -19.68 1.01 6.23
C ALA A 129 -20.84 0.21 6.87
N LEU A 130 -20.52 -0.87 7.60
CA LEU A 130 -21.50 -1.69 8.32
C LEU A 130 -21.70 -1.25 9.77
N LYS A 131 -20.76 -0.47 10.33
CA LYS A 131 -20.80 0.04 11.69
C LYS A 131 -21.52 1.39 11.71
N LEU A 132 -22.85 1.35 11.61
CA LEU A 132 -23.68 2.54 11.75
C LEU A 132 -23.81 2.90 13.23
N GLU A 133 -22.97 3.80 13.72
CA GLU A 133 -23.25 4.49 14.98
C GLU A 133 -24.32 5.56 14.73
N GLY A 134 -25.42 5.50 15.48
CA GLY A 134 -26.49 6.49 15.38
C GLY A 134 -26.01 7.86 15.86
N PHE A 135 -26.20 8.90 15.06
CA PHE A 135 -25.97 10.26 15.54
C PHE A 135 -27.01 10.61 16.61
N PRO A 136 -26.61 10.97 17.85
CA PRO A 136 -27.56 11.42 18.85
C PRO A 136 -28.30 12.66 18.32
N ARG A 137 -29.63 12.71 18.49
CA ARG A 137 -30.45 13.88 18.14
C ARG A 137 -30.09 15.04 19.05
N LEU A 138 -29.10 15.84 18.68
CA LEU A 138 -28.64 17.03 19.42
C LEU A 138 -29.30 18.33 18.95
N TYR A 139 -30.53 18.28 18.42
CA TYR A 139 -31.30 19.49 18.15
C TYR A 139 -32.65 19.43 18.88
N PRO A 140 -32.87 20.26 19.91
CA PRO A 140 -34.20 20.42 20.49
C PRO A 140 -35.11 21.09 19.46
N HIS A 141 -36.26 20.46 19.20
CA HIS A 141 -37.33 21.06 18.41
C HIS A 141 -37.75 22.39 19.07
N ARG A 142 -37.64 23.50 18.33
CA ARG A 142 -38.32 24.76 18.68
C ARG A 142 -39.73 24.74 18.13
#